data_AF-A0A7G9B4X2-F1
#
_entry.id   AF-A0A7G9B4X2-F1
#
_cell.length_a   1.000
_cell.length_b   1.000
_cell.length_c   1.000
_cell.angle_alpha   90.00
_cell.angle_beta   90.00
_cell.angle_gamma   90.00
#
_symmetry.space_group_name_H-M   'P 1'
#
loop_
_entity.id
_entity.type
_entity.pdbx_description
1 polymer ?
#
loop_
_entity_poly.entity_id
_entity_poly.type
_entity_poly.pdbx_seq_one_letter_code
_entity_poly.pdbx_strand_id
1 'polypeptide(L)'
;MGTDYLVKRVAERTDSSPEQVEKMMSALFDTIAEATQTERFIPLDSCLGSLVVKEKQDRRKEITFRPSGTLRKRLKNVAGNAKIAG
;
A
#
# COMPACT_ATOMS: atom_id res chain seq x y z
N MET A 1 -11.22 -5.27 -3.04
CA MET A 1 -10.99 -4.36 -4.19
C MET A 1 -9.91 -4.99 -5.04
N GLY A 2 -10.13 -5.14 -6.35
CA GLY A 2 -9.11 -5.67 -7.28
C GLY A 2 -8.14 -4.59 -7.75
N THR A 3 -7.01 -5.01 -8.32
CA THR A 3 -6.01 -4.16 -8.98
C THR A 3 -6.64 -3.33 -10.09
N ASP A 4 -7.57 -3.90 -10.87
CA ASP A 4 -8.24 -3.24 -12.00
C ASP A 4 -9.04 -2.00 -11.56
N TYR A 5 -9.66 -2.08 -10.38
CA TYR A 5 -10.37 -0.93 -9.80
C TYR A 5 -9.40 0.21 -9.45
N LEU A 6 -8.23 -0.13 -8.91
CA LEU A 6 -7.21 0.87 -8.57
C LEU A 6 -6.59 1.50 -9.82
N VAL A 7 -6.29 0.70 -10.83
CA VAL A 7 -5.75 1.16 -12.13
C VAL A 7 -6.72 2.16 -12.75
N LYS A 8 -8.01 1.81 -12.86
CA LYS A 8 -9.03 2.69 -13.42
C LYS A 8 -9.13 4.01 -12.65
N ARG A 9 -9.16 3.96 -11.31
CA ARG A 9 -9.32 5.16 -10.48
C ARG A 9 -8.11 6.08 -10.50
N VAL A 10 -6.91 5.54 -10.67
CA VAL A 10 -5.69 6.34 -10.81
C VAL A 10 -5.62 6.95 -12.20
N ALA A 11 -5.92 6.18 -13.25
CA ALA A 11 -5.99 6.67 -14.63
C ALA A 11 -6.95 7.87 -14.77
N GLU A 12 -8.16 7.76 -14.20
CA GLU A 12 -9.15 8.86 -14.16
C GLU A 12 -8.64 10.11 -13.45
N ARG A 13 -7.80 9.97 -12.43
CA ARG A 13 -7.29 11.09 -11.62
C ARG A 13 -6.05 11.76 -12.20
N THR A 14 -5.25 11.01 -12.94
CA THR A 14 -3.98 11.49 -13.50
C THR A 14 -4.06 11.77 -14.99
N ASP A 15 -5.24 11.66 -15.60
CA ASP A 15 -5.46 11.78 -17.05
C ASP A 15 -4.48 10.91 -17.86
N SER A 16 -4.22 9.71 -17.35
CA SER A 16 -3.25 8.76 -17.92
C SER A 16 -3.97 7.54 -18.48
N SER A 17 -3.36 6.84 -19.44
CA SER A 17 -3.96 5.61 -19.95
C SER A 17 -3.96 4.51 -18.87
N PRO A 18 -4.99 3.64 -18.81
CA PRO A 18 -5.00 2.51 -17.90
C PRO A 18 -3.76 1.61 -18.03
N GLU A 19 -3.28 1.39 -19.25
CA GLU A 19 -2.08 0.59 -19.52
C GLU A 19 -0.82 1.23 -18.91
N GLN A 20 -0.69 2.55 -19.00
CA GLN A 20 0.45 3.24 -18.39
C GLN A 20 0.41 3.17 -16.86
N VAL A 21 -0.79 3.30 -16.28
CA VAL A 21 -0.98 3.18 -14.83
C VAL A 21 -0.71 1.75 -14.35
N GLU A 22 -1.11 0.74 -15.11
CA GLU A 22 -0.84 -0.66 -14.80
C GLU A 22 0.66 -0.95 -14.80
N LYS A 23 1.39 -0.50 -15.83
CA LYS A 23 2.86 -0.62 -15.89
C LYS A 23 3.53 0.10 -14.71
N MET A 24 3.08 1.30 -14.38
CA MET A 24 3.59 2.06 -13.25
C MET A 24 3.35 1.35 -11.91
N MET A 25 2.14 0.82 -11.71
CA MET A 25 1.78 0.07 -10.50
C MET A 25 2.59 -1.22 -10.37
N SER A 26 2.75 -1.96 -11.47
CA SER A 26 3.58 -3.18 -11.49
C SER A 26 5.01 -2.84 -11.10
N ALA A 27 5.63 -1.85 -11.75
CA ALA A 27 7.00 -1.43 -11.45
C ALA A 27 7.17 -0.98 -9.99
N LEU A 28 6.17 -0.28 -9.43
CA LEU A 28 6.17 0.11 -8.02
C LEU A 28 6.14 -1.10 -7.09
N PHE A 29 5.28 -2.09 -7.35
CA PHE A 29 5.20 -3.30 -6.52
C PHE A 29 6.46 -4.15 -6.64
N ASP A 30 7.05 -4.26 -7.84
CA ASP A 30 8.30 -4.97 -8.06
C ASP A 30 9.45 -4.32 -7.28
N THR A 31 9.53 -2.98 -7.31
CA THR A 31 10.52 -2.22 -6.53
C THR A 31 10.36 -2.45 -5.03
N ILE A 32 9.13 -2.44 -4.53
CA ILE A 32 8.85 -2.74 -3.10
C ILE A 32 9.24 -4.18 -2.78
N ALA A 33 8.90 -5.14 -3.64
CA ALA A 33 9.25 -6.54 -3.44
C ALA A 33 10.77 -6.73 -3.37
N GLU A 34 11.53 -6.12 -4.27
CA GLU A 34 12.99 -6.12 -4.25
C GLU A 34 13.55 -5.50 -2.97
N ALA A 35 13.05 -4.31 -2.58
CA ALA A 35 13.46 -3.65 -1.34
C ALA A 35 13.19 -4.52 -0.10
N THR A 36 12.10 -5.29 -0.05
CA THR A 36 11.84 -6.19 1.09
C THR A 36 12.82 -7.37 1.18
N GLN A 37 13.61 -7.63 0.14
CA GLN A 37 14.64 -8.66 0.19
C GLN A 37 15.89 -8.17 0.92
N THR A 38 16.23 -6.90 0.80
CA THR A 38 17.49 -6.33 1.30
C THR A 38 17.29 -5.46 2.53
N GLU A 39 16.19 -4.73 2.59
CA GLU A 39 15.90 -3.75 3.63
C GLU A 39 15.00 -4.32 4.73
N ARG A 40 15.30 -3.95 5.99
CA ARG A 40 14.47 -4.29 7.15
C ARG A 40 13.32 -3.31 7.37
N PHE A 41 13.40 -2.13 6.77
CA PHE A 41 12.44 -1.05 6.96
C PHE A 41 12.33 -0.21 5.69
N ILE A 42 11.13 -0.12 5.13
CA ILE A 42 10.86 0.62 3.89
C ILE A 42 9.81 1.70 4.18
N PRO A 43 10.17 2.99 4.21
CA PRO A 43 9.21 4.07 4.31
C PRO A 43 8.45 4.22 2.98
N LEU A 44 7.12 4.24 3.01
CA LEU A 44 6.31 4.44 1.80
C LEU A 44 5.98 5.92 1.60
N ASP A 45 5.40 6.55 2.61
CA ASP A 45 5.13 7.99 2.70
C ASP A 45 4.65 8.32 4.12
N SER A 46 4.83 9.57 4.56
CA SER A 46 4.38 10.07 5.86
C SER A 46 2.86 9.90 6.09
N CYS A 47 2.05 9.99 5.04
CA CYS A 47 0.60 9.79 5.12
C CYS A 47 0.20 8.32 5.07
N LEU A 48 1.01 7.42 4.51
CA LEU A 48 0.72 5.99 4.41
C LEU A 48 1.29 5.21 5.60
N GLY A 49 2.59 5.29 5.84
CA GLY A 49 3.31 4.53 6.85
C GLY A 49 4.56 3.85 6.29
N SER A 50 4.89 2.69 6.83
CA SER A 50 6.08 1.94 6.44
C SER A 50 5.84 0.43 6.39
N LEU A 51 6.70 -0.28 5.68
CA LEU A 51 6.82 -1.74 5.73
C LEU A 51 8.00 -2.11 6.63
N VAL A 52 7.80 -3.10 7.50
CA VAL A 52 8.83 -3.65 8.38
C VAL A 52 9.03 -5.11 8.02
N VAL A 53 10.25 -5.47 7.64
CA VAL A 53 10.61 -6.84 7.30
C VAL A 53 11.32 -7.47 8.50
N LYS A 54 10.78 -8.59 8.98
CA LYS A 54 11.37 -9.40 10.04
C LYS A 54 11.75 -10.76 9.49
N GLU A 55 12.97 -11.19 9.76
CA GLU A 55 13.42 -12.54 9.47
C GLU A 55 13.04 -13.45 10.65
N LYS A 56 12.31 -14.52 10.37
CA LYS A 56 11.96 -15.56 11.35
C LYS A 56 13.08 -16.59 11.44
N GLN A 57 13.10 -17.35 12.55
CA GLN A 57 14.13 -18.37 12.80
C GLN A 57 14.22 -19.45 11.69
N ASP A 58 13.14 -19.66 10.94
CA ASP A 58 13.06 -20.59 9.81
C ASP A 58 13.49 -19.98 8.46
N ARG A 59 14.20 -18.84 8.48
CA ARG A 59 14.60 -18.04 7.30
C ARG A 59 13.43 -17.52 6.46
N ARG A 60 12.19 -17.59 6.96
CA ARG A 60 11.06 -16.92 6.32
C ARG A 60 11.09 -15.43 6.64
N LYS A 61 10.78 -14.59 5.65
CA LYS A 61 10.58 -13.16 5.83
C LYS A 61 9.11 -12.88 6.09
N GLU A 62 8.83 -12.15 7.16
CA GLU A 62 7.53 -11.62 7.49
C GLU A 62 7.53 -10.11 7.24
N ILE A 63 6.65 -9.68 6.32
CA ILE A 63 6.49 -8.27 5.96
C ILE A 63 5.26 -7.74 6.70
N THR A 64 5.46 -6.74 7.55
CA THR A 64 4.39 -6.10 8.34
C THR A 64 4.20 -4.66 7.90
N PHE A 65 2.99 -4.29 7.50
CA PHE A 65 2.63 -2.89 7.26
C PHE A 65 2.33 -2.16 8.58
N ARG A 66 3.00 -1.03 8.80
CA ARG A 66 2.82 -0.12 9.93
C ARG A 66 2.17 1.17 9.43
N PRO A 67 0.84 1.31 9.51
CA PRO A 67 0.16 2.50 9.02
C PRO A 67 0.51 3.72 9.87
N SER A 68 0.63 4.86 9.20
CA SER A 68 0.88 6.17 9.82
C SER A 68 -0.25 6.57 10.77
N GLY A 69 0.01 7.54 11.66
CA GLY A 69 -1.03 8.16 12.48
C GLY A 69 -2.15 8.78 11.63
N THR A 70 -1.79 9.39 10.50
CA THR A 70 -2.73 10.00 9.54
C THR A 70 -3.68 8.96 8.94
N LEU A 71 -3.13 7.85 8.44
CA LEU A 71 -3.93 6.78 7.86
C LEU A 71 -4.83 6.13 8.91
N ARG A 72 -4.31 5.86 10.12
CA ARG A 72 -5.11 5.31 11.23
C ARG A 72 -6.30 6.20 11.58
N LYS A 73 -6.12 7.53 11.64
CA LYS A 73 -7.22 8.48 11.90
C LYS A 73 -8.26 8.45 10.78
N ARG A 74 -7.83 8.47 9.51
CA ARG A 74 -8.72 8.39 8.35
C ARG A 74 -9.55 7.10 8.35
N LEU A 75 -8.92 5.95 8.61
CA LEU A 75 -9.60 4.66 8.68
C LEU A 75 -10.62 4.58 9.83
N LYS A 76 -10.29 5.13 11.01
CA LYS A 76 -11.24 5.20 12.14
C LYS A 76 -12.49 6.01 11.80
N ASN A 77 -12.33 7.14 11.10
CA ASN A 77 -13.46 7.98 10.71
C ASN A 77 -14.37 7.28 9.68
N VAL A 78 -13.78 6.52 8.75
CA VAL A 78 -14.54 5.73 7.77
C VAL A 78 -15.29 4.57 8.43
N ALA A 79 -14.65 3.84 9.36
CA ALA A 79 -15.29 2.75 10.10
C ALA A 79 -16.37 3.26 11.07
N GLY A 80 -16.20 4.46 11.63
CA GLY A 80 -17.21 5.15 12.44
C GLY A 80 -18.46 5.50 11.62
N ASN A 81 -18.29 6.00 10.39
CA ASN A 81 -19.41 6.32 9.51
C ASN A 81 -20.16 5.09 8.99
N ALA A 82 -19.48 3.95 8.81
CA ALA A 82 -20.13 2.70 8.39
C ALA A 82 -21.12 2.15 9.43
N LYS A 83 -20.97 2.54 10.71
CA LYS A 83 -21.86 2.13 11.81
C LYS A 83 -23.12 2.98 11.96
N ILE A 84 -23.19 4.14 11.32
CA ILE A 84 -24.30 5.11 11.46
C ILE A 84 -25.31 4.98 10.31
N ALA A 85 -24.97 4.22 9.25
CA ALA A 85 -25.81 3.98 8.09
C ALA A 85 -26.52 2.61 8.08
N GLY A 86 -26.67 1.98 9.26
CA GLY A 86 -27.37 0.71 9.45
C GLY A 86 -28.70 0.87 10.17
#